data_AF-A0A7R9FZE5-F1
#
_entry.id   AF-A0A7R9FZE5-F1
#
_cell.length_a   1.000
_cell.length_b   1.000
_cell.length_c   1.000
_cell.angle_alpha   90.00
_cell.angle_beta   90.00
_cell.angle_gamma   90.00
#
_symmetry.space_group_name_H-M   'P 1'
#
loop_
_entity.id
_entity.type
_entity.pdbx_description
1 polymer ?
#
loop_
_entity_poly.entity_id
_entity_poly.type
_entity_poly.pdbx_seq_one_letter_code
_entity_poly.pdbx_strand_id
1 'polypeptide(L)'
;MVSKLKKPRRVMLLVKAGQAVDDFVAKLVPLLEKGDIIIDGGNSEYQDTQRRTKELKQKGLLYVGSGVSGGEDGARYGPSLMPGGNPDAWPSIKNIFQSISAKVDSEPCCDWVGEDGAGHFVKMVHNGIEYGDMQLICEAYHLMKSALGISPDEMSKVFEEWNKGELDSFLIEITKDILKFKDKDGSFLVEKIRDSAGQKGTGKWTAIAALDYGVPVTLIGESVFSRCLSSLKDERKHASTVLKGPAETKYKGDKKQFLEHIRQASFMLLREAAKLHGWNLNYGGIALMWRGGCIIRSVFLGNIKSAFDKNPKLANLLLDNFFRDAVQRCQASWRTVVATGAQLGIPTPAFSTALAFYDGYRSEHLPANLIQAQRDYFGAHTYELLDSPGKYVHTNWTGHGGNVSASTYQA
;
A
#
# COMPACT_ATOMS: atom_id res chain seq x y z
N MET A 1 -23.14 31.17 -0.30
CA MET A 1 -21.88 30.74 0.34
C MET A 1 -20.66 31.19 -0.46
N VAL A 2 -20.61 30.93 -1.78
CA VAL A 2 -19.51 31.35 -2.68
C VAL A 2 -19.21 32.86 -2.62
N SER A 3 -20.23 33.71 -2.51
CA SER A 3 -20.08 35.17 -2.39
C SER A 3 -19.34 35.64 -1.13
N LYS A 4 -19.18 34.79 -0.11
CA LYS A 4 -18.46 35.13 1.14
C LYS A 4 -16.95 34.85 1.05
N LEU A 5 -16.47 34.23 -0.03
CA LEU A 5 -15.08 33.81 -0.17
C LEU A 5 -14.22 34.93 -0.78
N LYS A 6 -13.03 35.15 -0.22
CA LYS A 6 -12.00 36.03 -0.82
C LYS A 6 -11.53 35.45 -2.15
N LYS A 7 -11.28 36.31 -3.14
CA LYS A 7 -10.68 35.96 -4.43
C LYS A 7 -9.16 35.71 -4.31
N PRO A 8 -8.55 34.77 -5.07
CA PRO A 8 -9.24 33.68 -5.77
C PRO A 8 -9.97 32.78 -4.76
N ARG A 9 -11.20 32.43 -5.07
CA ARG A 9 -12.06 31.62 -4.20
C ARG A 9 -11.46 30.22 -4.08
N ARG A 10 -11.48 29.68 -2.86
CA ARG A 10 -10.97 28.34 -2.54
C ARG A 10 -12.12 27.54 -1.96
N VAL A 11 -12.59 26.55 -2.69
CA VAL A 11 -13.74 25.72 -2.30
C VAL A 11 -13.27 24.28 -2.13
N MET A 12 -13.21 23.81 -0.89
CA MET A 12 -12.87 22.42 -0.58
C MET A 12 -14.13 21.56 -0.46
N LEU A 13 -14.13 20.43 -1.15
CA LEU A 13 -15.16 19.41 -1.11
C LEU A 13 -14.68 18.25 -0.22
N LEU A 14 -15.47 17.92 0.79
CA LEU A 14 -15.29 16.72 1.63
C LEU A 14 -16.60 15.93 1.61
N VAL A 15 -16.87 15.34 0.44
CA VAL A 15 -18.10 14.59 0.16
C VAL A 15 -17.74 13.16 -0.26
N LYS A 16 -18.76 12.30 -0.40
CA LYS A 16 -18.57 10.94 -0.90
C LYS A 16 -17.93 11.00 -2.30
N ALA A 17 -16.89 10.20 -2.53
CA ALA A 17 -16.25 10.07 -3.84
C ALA A 17 -17.22 9.57 -4.92
N GLY A 18 -16.89 9.85 -6.19
CA GLY A 18 -17.72 9.52 -7.35
C GLY A 18 -18.74 10.64 -7.67
N GLN A 19 -19.95 10.26 -8.09
CA GLN A 19 -20.97 11.17 -8.64
C GLN A 19 -21.24 12.41 -7.78
N ALA A 20 -21.21 12.29 -6.44
CA ALA A 20 -21.46 13.42 -5.57
C ALA A 20 -20.43 14.55 -5.77
N VAL A 21 -19.16 14.23 -6.05
CA VAL A 21 -18.14 15.25 -6.37
C VAL A 21 -18.52 15.97 -7.66
N ASP A 22 -18.89 15.23 -8.71
CA ASP A 22 -19.28 15.81 -10.01
C ASP A 22 -20.53 16.69 -9.91
N ASP A 23 -21.53 16.27 -9.14
CA ASP A 23 -22.75 17.05 -8.90
C ASP A 23 -22.44 18.39 -8.20
N PHE A 24 -21.52 18.38 -7.23
CA PHE A 24 -21.08 19.61 -6.56
C PHE A 24 -20.25 20.49 -7.49
N VAL A 25 -19.33 19.92 -8.27
CA VAL A 25 -18.55 20.66 -9.26
C VAL A 25 -19.46 21.34 -10.28
N ALA A 26 -20.46 20.63 -10.81
CA ALA A 26 -21.42 21.18 -11.77
C ALA A 26 -22.20 22.38 -11.21
N LYS A 27 -22.56 22.35 -9.92
CA LYS A 27 -23.23 23.46 -9.22
C LYS A 27 -22.31 24.63 -8.91
N LEU A 28 -21.01 24.37 -8.69
CA LEU A 28 -20.02 25.40 -8.34
C LEU A 28 -19.54 26.18 -9.55
N VAL A 29 -19.27 25.51 -10.67
CA VAL A 29 -18.73 26.12 -11.90
C VAL A 29 -19.45 27.41 -12.34
N PRO A 30 -20.79 27.49 -12.41
CA PRO A 30 -21.48 28.73 -12.84
C PRO A 30 -21.37 29.88 -11.83
N LEU A 31 -20.87 29.63 -10.61
CA LEU A 31 -20.74 30.61 -9.53
C LEU A 31 -19.29 31.11 -9.34
N LEU A 32 -18.34 30.52 -10.05
CA LEU A 32 -16.91 30.80 -9.96
C LEU A 32 -16.43 31.61 -11.17
N GLU A 33 -15.30 32.31 -11.01
CA GLU A 33 -14.65 33.05 -12.09
C GLU A 33 -13.26 32.49 -12.40
N LYS A 34 -12.67 32.90 -13.52
CA LYS A 34 -11.34 32.42 -13.94
C LYS A 34 -10.30 32.63 -12.83
N GLY A 35 -9.51 31.59 -12.55
CA GLY A 35 -8.52 31.56 -11.47
C GLY A 35 -9.04 31.08 -10.12
N ASP A 36 -10.35 30.89 -9.94
CA ASP A 36 -10.91 30.26 -8.74
C ASP A 36 -10.54 28.77 -8.66
N ILE A 37 -10.51 28.24 -7.43
CA ILE A 37 -9.94 26.94 -7.09
C ILE A 37 -11.01 26.04 -6.47
N ILE A 38 -11.20 24.87 -7.07
CA ILE A 38 -11.94 23.75 -6.47
C ILE A 38 -10.93 22.71 -5.97
N ILE A 39 -11.10 22.28 -4.73
CA ILE A 39 -10.25 21.28 -4.07
C ILE A 39 -11.13 20.10 -3.72
N ASP A 40 -10.84 18.91 -4.23
CA ASP A 40 -11.46 17.67 -3.78
C ASP A 40 -10.57 17.02 -2.71
N GLY A 41 -11.07 16.95 -1.48
CA GLY A 41 -10.39 16.30 -0.34
C GLY A 41 -10.88 14.87 -0.08
N GLY A 42 -11.76 14.34 -0.94
CA GLY A 42 -12.30 12.99 -0.82
C GLY A 42 -11.27 11.91 -1.20
N ASN A 43 -11.65 10.64 -1.01
CA ASN A 43 -10.89 9.51 -1.53
C ASN A 43 -11.33 9.20 -2.97
N SER A 44 -11.15 10.16 -3.88
CA SER A 44 -11.53 10.04 -5.29
C SER A 44 -10.54 9.21 -6.10
N GLU A 45 -11.03 8.59 -7.18
CA GLU A 45 -10.19 7.91 -8.17
C GLU A 45 -9.23 8.92 -8.82
N TYR A 46 -7.96 8.56 -9.00
CA TYR A 46 -6.97 9.47 -9.58
C TYR A 46 -7.29 9.80 -11.06
N GLN A 47 -7.91 8.86 -11.80
CA GLN A 47 -8.35 9.08 -13.18
C GLN A 47 -9.52 10.08 -13.27
N ASP A 48 -10.47 10.03 -12.34
CA ASP A 48 -11.51 11.07 -12.21
C ASP A 48 -10.90 12.44 -11.96
N THR A 49 -9.83 12.48 -11.15
CA THR A 49 -9.10 13.70 -10.83
C THR A 49 -8.36 14.25 -12.05
N GLN A 50 -7.74 13.38 -12.86
CA GLN A 50 -7.14 13.75 -14.14
C GLN A 50 -8.18 14.34 -15.10
N ARG A 51 -9.35 13.69 -15.23
CA ARG A 51 -10.46 14.17 -16.05
C ARG A 51 -10.94 15.55 -15.57
N ARG A 52 -11.25 15.69 -14.28
CA ARG A 52 -11.75 16.95 -13.68
C ARG A 52 -10.73 18.08 -13.80
N THR A 53 -9.45 17.80 -13.61
CA THR A 53 -8.36 18.80 -13.80
C THR A 53 -8.36 19.33 -15.22
N LYS A 54 -8.45 18.46 -16.23
CA LYS A 54 -8.47 18.85 -17.65
C LYS A 54 -9.73 19.65 -18.01
N GLU A 55 -10.91 19.17 -17.61
CA GLU A 55 -12.20 19.82 -17.89
C GLU A 55 -12.29 21.22 -17.28
N LEU A 56 -11.85 21.38 -16.03
CA LEU A 56 -11.93 22.66 -15.33
C LEU A 56 -10.88 23.66 -15.83
N LYS A 57 -9.70 23.18 -16.25
CA LYS A 57 -8.69 24.01 -16.90
C LYS A 57 -9.22 24.68 -18.17
N GLN A 58 -10.00 23.96 -18.99
CA GLN A 58 -10.63 24.54 -20.19
C GLN A 58 -11.62 25.67 -19.87
N LYS A 59 -12.20 25.68 -18.66
CA LYS A 59 -13.08 26.73 -18.16
C LYS A 59 -12.33 27.87 -17.45
N GLY A 60 -11.00 27.80 -17.41
CA GLY A 60 -10.15 28.75 -16.69
C GLY A 60 -10.21 28.60 -15.16
N LEU A 61 -10.67 27.46 -14.66
CA LEU A 61 -10.72 27.13 -13.24
C LEU A 61 -9.55 26.22 -12.87
N LEU A 62 -9.09 26.34 -11.63
CA LEU A 62 -8.00 25.52 -11.10
C LEU A 62 -8.60 24.39 -10.26
N TYR A 63 -8.11 23.16 -10.44
CA TYR A 63 -8.57 21.99 -9.69
C TYR A 63 -7.41 21.33 -8.97
N VAL A 64 -7.65 20.92 -7.72
CA VAL A 64 -6.69 20.19 -6.90
C VAL A 64 -7.38 18.95 -6.32
N GLY A 65 -6.88 17.77 -6.63
CA GLY A 65 -7.21 16.55 -5.90
C GLY A 65 -6.21 16.36 -4.76
N SER A 66 -6.69 16.35 -3.52
CA SER A 66 -5.85 16.24 -2.34
C SER A 66 -6.24 15.05 -1.48
N GLY A 67 -5.31 14.11 -1.35
CA GLY A 67 -5.42 13.11 -0.29
C GLY A 67 -5.44 13.75 1.09
N VAL A 68 -6.36 13.30 1.96
CA VAL A 68 -6.39 13.65 3.38
C VAL A 68 -6.32 12.37 4.21
N SER A 69 -5.31 12.22 5.08
CA SER A 69 -5.14 11.03 5.93
C SER A 69 -4.98 11.43 7.41
N GLY A 70 -5.41 10.54 8.32
CA GLY A 70 -5.30 10.75 9.78
C GLY A 70 -6.54 10.42 10.61
N GLY A 71 -7.67 10.08 9.98
CA GLY A 71 -8.92 9.85 10.70
C GLY A 71 -9.49 11.13 11.32
N GLU A 72 -10.39 10.98 12.28
CA GLU A 72 -11.08 12.11 12.93
C GLU A 72 -10.10 12.99 13.73
N ASP A 73 -9.25 12.37 14.55
CA ASP A 73 -8.25 13.08 15.36
C ASP A 73 -7.20 13.77 14.48
N GLY A 74 -6.70 13.07 13.46
CA GLY A 74 -5.77 13.66 12.50
C GLY A 74 -6.39 14.86 11.80
N ALA A 75 -7.64 14.78 11.32
CA ALA A 75 -8.32 15.91 10.71
C ALA A 75 -8.47 17.12 11.68
N ARG A 76 -8.62 16.86 12.99
CA ARG A 76 -8.79 17.91 14.00
C ARG A 76 -7.48 18.62 14.37
N TYR A 77 -6.39 17.86 14.51
CA TYR A 77 -5.14 18.34 15.13
C TYR A 77 -3.96 18.45 14.15
N GLY A 78 -4.02 17.76 13.01
CA GLY A 78 -2.98 17.80 11.99
C GLY A 78 -3.02 16.58 11.08
N PRO A 79 -3.68 16.64 9.91
CA PRO A 79 -3.69 15.53 8.98
C PRO A 79 -2.43 15.52 8.11
N SER A 80 -2.20 14.40 7.43
CA SER A 80 -1.34 14.39 6.24
C SER A 80 -2.15 14.85 5.03
N LEU A 81 -1.61 15.80 4.27
CA LEU A 81 -2.25 16.37 3.09
C LEU A 81 -1.36 16.15 1.86
N MET A 82 -1.97 15.65 0.78
CA MET A 82 -1.26 15.22 -0.43
C MET A 82 -1.86 15.92 -1.66
N PRO A 83 -1.73 17.25 -1.82
CA PRO A 83 -2.32 17.98 -2.93
C PRO A 83 -1.59 17.73 -4.26
N GLY A 84 -2.35 17.44 -5.32
CA GLY A 84 -1.89 17.47 -6.72
C GLY A 84 -2.99 17.96 -7.65
N GLY A 85 -2.67 18.28 -8.90
CA GLY A 85 -3.63 18.86 -9.84
C GLY A 85 -3.04 19.97 -10.69
N ASN A 86 -3.73 21.10 -10.77
CA ASN A 86 -3.22 22.28 -11.46
C ASN A 86 -2.21 23.04 -10.57
N PRO A 87 -0.91 23.12 -10.96
CA PRO A 87 0.15 23.71 -10.13
C PRO A 87 -0.07 25.20 -9.84
N ASP A 88 -0.80 25.93 -10.68
CA ASP A 88 -1.09 27.36 -10.47
C ASP A 88 -1.95 27.59 -9.20
N ALA A 89 -2.64 26.55 -8.70
CA ALA A 89 -3.41 26.62 -7.46
C ALA A 89 -2.51 26.60 -6.22
N TRP A 90 -1.34 25.98 -6.29
CA TRP A 90 -0.52 25.69 -5.10
C TRP A 90 -0.15 26.94 -4.29
N PRO A 91 0.34 28.05 -4.87
CA PRO A 91 0.68 29.25 -4.11
C PRO A 91 -0.51 29.81 -3.30
N SER A 92 -1.73 29.64 -3.81
CA SER A 92 -2.96 30.16 -3.17
C SER A 92 -3.45 29.31 -1.99
N ILE A 93 -3.05 28.05 -1.91
CA ILE A 93 -3.50 27.09 -0.89
C ILE A 93 -2.37 26.63 0.05
N LYS A 94 -1.11 26.79 -0.35
CA LYS A 94 0.09 26.31 0.37
C LYS A 94 0.08 26.68 1.85
N ASN A 95 -0.10 27.96 2.16
CA ASN A 95 -0.06 28.44 3.54
C ASN A 95 -1.15 27.80 4.41
N ILE A 96 -2.36 27.63 3.87
CA ILE A 96 -3.47 27.00 4.61
C ILE A 96 -3.13 25.54 4.86
N PHE A 97 -2.76 24.82 3.81
CA PHE A 97 -2.49 23.38 3.85
C PHE A 97 -1.33 23.03 4.80
N GLN A 98 -0.19 23.72 4.67
CA GLN A 98 0.97 23.47 5.54
C GLN A 98 0.73 23.91 6.99
N SER A 99 -0.07 24.96 7.21
CA SER A 99 -0.40 25.42 8.56
C SER A 99 -1.30 24.43 9.30
N ILE A 100 -2.23 23.76 8.61
CA ILE A 100 -3.15 22.82 9.25
C ILE A 100 -2.61 21.39 9.30
N SER A 101 -1.65 20.99 8.47
CA SER A 101 -1.12 19.62 8.43
C SER A 101 -0.41 19.23 9.74
N ALA A 102 -0.16 17.93 9.94
CA ALA A 102 0.82 17.49 10.94
C ALA A 102 2.20 18.12 10.66
N LYS A 103 3.06 18.14 11.69
CA LYS A 103 4.46 18.58 11.59
C LYS A 103 5.37 17.53 12.23
N VAL A 104 6.49 17.25 11.59
CA VAL A 104 7.56 16.39 12.10
C VAL A 104 8.87 17.17 11.94
N ASP A 105 9.64 17.32 13.01
CA ASP A 105 10.86 18.15 13.02
C ASP A 105 10.63 19.58 12.47
N SER A 106 9.47 20.16 12.81
CA SER A 106 8.98 21.45 12.28
C SER A 106 8.65 21.50 10.79
N GLU A 107 8.82 20.41 10.03
CA GLU A 107 8.41 20.30 8.63
C GLU A 107 6.93 19.88 8.50
N PRO A 108 6.12 20.56 7.67
CA PRO A 108 4.73 20.18 7.45
C PRO A 108 4.66 18.86 6.68
N CYS A 109 3.78 17.95 7.12
CA CYS A 109 3.39 16.73 6.40
C CYS A 109 2.44 17.06 5.22
N CYS A 110 2.86 18.02 4.39
CA CYS A 110 2.16 18.49 3.22
C CYS A 110 3.12 19.22 2.28
N ASP A 111 3.18 18.76 1.03
CA ASP A 111 3.80 19.49 -0.08
C ASP A 111 3.08 19.19 -1.40
N TRP A 112 3.41 19.93 -2.45
CA TRP A 112 2.87 19.68 -3.78
C TRP A 112 3.35 18.34 -4.33
N VAL A 113 2.41 17.43 -4.57
CA VAL A 113 2.70 16.06 -5.01
C VAL A 113 3.07 16.02 -6.48
N GLY A 114 2.32 16.73 -7.33
CA GLY A 114 2.48 16.66 -8.78
C GLY A 114 1.21 17.04 -9.54
N GLU A 115 1.23 16.84 -10.84
CA GLU A 115 0.17 17.26 -11.76
C GLU A 115 -1.06 16.35 -11.71
N ASP A 116 -2.20 16.89 -12.15
CA ASP A 116 -3.45 16.17 -12.38
C ASP A 116 -3.91 15.28 -11.19
N GLY A 117 -3.82 13.95 -11.35
CA GLY A 117 -4.29 12.97 -10.37
C GLY A 117 -3.26 12.59 -9.30
N ALA A 118 -2.06 13.17 -9.32
CA ALA A 118 -0.92 12.70 -8.52
C ALA A 118 -1.22 12.65 -7.02
N GLY A 119 -1.89 13.67 -6.47
CA GLY A 119 -2.25 13.73 -5.05
C GLY A 119 -3.17 12.59 -4.60
N HIS A 120 -4.23 12.31 -5.37
CA HIS A 120 -5.13 11.19 -5.09
C HIS A 120 -4.48 9.83 -5.39
N PHE A 121 -3.57 9.74 -6.37
CA PHE A 121 -2.80 8.51 -6.60
C PHE A 121 -1.89 8.17 -5.42
N VAL A 122 -1.14 9.15 -4.90
CA VAL A 122 -0.30 8.96 -3.70
C VAL A 122 -1.16 8.56 -2.50
N LYS A 123 -2.35 9.13 -2.35
CA LYS A 123 -3.29 8.73 -1.28
C LYS A 123 -3.80 7.30 -1.44
N MET A 124 -4.12 6.89 -2.66
CA MET A 124 -4.52 5.53 -2.99
C MET A 124 -3.40 4.53 -2.61
N VAL A 125 -2.16 4.82 -3.02
CA VAL A 125 -0.98 4.01 -2.68
C VAL A 125 -0.78 3.94 -1.16
N HIS A 126 -0.88 5.07 -0.44
CA HIS A 126 -0.87 5.09 1.03
C HIS A 126 -1.89 4.11 1.62
N ASN A 127 -3.14 4.08 1.14
CA ASN A 127 -4.13 3.14 1.66
C ASN A 127 -3.85 1.69 1.26
N GLY A 128 -3.19 1.45 0.12
CA GLY A 128 -2.68 0.13 -0.23
C GLY A 128 -1.62 -0.34 0.77
N ILE A 129 -0.66 0.52 1.10
CA ILE A 129 0.38 0.27 2.12
C ILE A 129 -0.27 0.00 3.49
N GLU A 130 -1.25 0.81 3.89
CA GLU A 130 -2.02 0.61 5.12
C GLU A 130 -2.65 -0.78 5.19
N TYR A 131 -3.17 -1.32 4.07
CA TYR A 131 -3.71 -2.67 4.02
C TYR A 131 -2.61 -3.73 4.18
N GLY A 132 -1.43 -3.48 3.63
CA GLY A 132 -0.24 -4.28 3.82
C GLY A 132 0.16 -4.40 5.29
N ASP A 133 0.37 -3.25 5.94
CA ASP A 133 0.82 -3.17 7.33
C ASP A 133 -0.18 -3.84 8.29
N MET A 134 -1.48 -3.54 8.13
CA MET A 134 -2.52 -4.17 8.94
C MET A 134 -2.51 -5.70 8.79
N GLN A 135 -2.36 -6.22 7.57
CA GLN A 135 -2.36 -7.65 7.32
C GLN A 135 -1.12 -8.34 7.93
N LEU A 136 0.06 -7.73 7.84
CA LEU A 136 1.28 -8.25 8.49
C LEU A 136 1.13 -8.32 10.00
N ILE A 137 0.55 -7.28 10.61
CA ILE A 137 0.26 -7.25 12.05
C ILE A 137 -0.75 -8.34 12.42
N CYS A 138 -1.80 -8.55 11.61
CA CYS A 138 -2.75 -9.65 11.81
C CYS A 138 -2.10 -11.02 11.72
N GLU A 139 -1.13 -11.22 10.82
CA GLU A 139 -0.39 -12.49 10.71
C GLU A 139 0.52 -12.72 11.91
N ALA A 140 1.22 -11.67 12.39
CA ALA A 140 2.00 -11.74 13.63
C ALA A 140 1.10 -12.11 14.83
N TYR A 141 -0.05 -11.46 14.98
CA TYR A 141 -1.08 -11.80 15.98
C TYR A 141 -1.53 -13.26 15.84
N HIS A 142 -1.81 -13.73 14.63
CA HIS A 142 -2.30 -15.09 14.40
C HIS A 142 -1.24 -16.13 14.75
N LEU A 143 0.03 -15.88 14.42
CA LEU A 143 1.15 -16.75 14.81
C LEU A 143 1.31 -16.81 16.33
N MET A 144 1.26 -15.67 17.04
CA MET A 144 1.34 -15.65 18.50
C MET A 144 0.18 -16.39 19.17
N LYS A 145 -1.04 -16.19 18.68
CA LYS A 145 -2.24 -16.83 19.21
C LYS A 145 -2.27 -18.34 18.90
N SER A 146 -2.15 -18.70 17.63
CA SER A 146 -2.34 -20.09 17.18
C SER A 146 -1.10 -20.94 17.41
N ALA A 147 0.11 -20.47 17.07
CA ALA A 147 1.33 -21.26 17.23
C ALA A 147 1.81 -21.30 18.69
N LEU A 148 1.81 -20.15 19.39
CA LEU A 148 2.40 -20.02 20.72
C LEU A 148 1.39 -20.10 21.87
N GLY A 149 0.09 -19.91 21.60
CA GLY A 149 -0.96 -19.94 22.62
C GLY A 149 -0.88 -18.76 23.59
N ILE A 150 -0.38 -17.62 23.15
CA ILE A 150 -0.21 -16.42 23.98
C ILE A 150 -1.54 -15.67 24.07
N SER A 151 -1.87 -15.17 25.26
CA SER A 151 -3.11 -14.44 25.52
C SER A 151 -3.09 -13.00 24.97
N PRO A 152 -4.26 -12.35 24.75
CA PRO A 152 -4.30 -10.95 24.32
C PRO A 152 -3.52 -9.97 25.22
N ASP A 153 -3.58 -10.13 26.55
CA ASP A 153 -2.81 -9.31 27.50
C ASP A 153 -1.29 -9.48 27.32
N GLU A 154 -0.82 -10.70 27.08
CA GLU A 154 0.60 -10.96 26.81
C GLU A 154 1.03 -10.44 25.44
N MET A 155 0.20 -10.64 24.40
CA MET A 155 0.45 -10.08 23.07
C MET A 155 0.51 -8.55 23.10
N SER A 156 -0.35 -7.90 23.90
CA SER A 156 -0.29 -6.46 24.12
C SER A 156 1.09 -6.02 24.64
N LYS A 157 1.68 -6.75 25.60
CA LYS A 157 3.03 -6.44 26.12
C LYS A 157 4.12 -6.66 25.08
N VAL A 158 3.97 -7.68 24.22
CA VAL A 158 4.90 -7.92 23.10
C VAL A 158 4.86 -6.76 22.11
N PHE A 159 3.67 -6.33 21.67
CA PHE A 159 3.53 -5.17 20.78
C PHE A 159 3.98 -3.87 21.44
N GLU A 160 3.79 -3.71 22.74
CA GLU A 160 4.35 -2.58 23.49
C GLU A 160 5.87 -2.52 23.41
N GLU A 161 6.53 -3.66 23.55
CA GLU A 161 7.99 -3.73 23.45
C GLU A 161 8.47 -3.49 22.01
N TRP A 162 7.77 -4.06 21.02
CA TRP A 162 8.08 -3.83 19.60
C TRP A 162 7.94 -2.35 19.21
N ASN A 163 6.97 -1.64 19.80
CA ASN A 163 6.75 -0.21 19.55
C ASN A 163 7.83 0.71 20.14
N LYS A 164 8.76 0.20 20.94
CA LYS A 164 9.92 0.98 21.45
C LYS A 164 11.14 0.89 20.55
N GLY A 165 11.09 0.03 19.52
CA GLY A 165 12.21 -0.26 18.64
C GLY A 165 11.92 0.09 17.18
N GLU A 166 12.45 -0.74 16.28
CA GLU A 166 12.38 -0.53 14.83
C GLU A 166 10.95 -0.56 14.25
N LEU A 167 9.97 -1.12 15.00
CA LEU A 167 8.56 -1.20 14.61
C LEU A 167 7.69 -0.06 15.18
N ASP A 168 8.30 0.96 15.80
CA ASP A 168 7.59 2.14 16.31
C ASP A 168 6.72 2.78 15.20
N SER A 169 5.41 2.60 15.38
CA SER A 169 4.39 3.03 14.43
C SER A 169 3.03 3.14 15.09
N PHE A 170 2.17 3.99 14.52
CA PHE A 170 0.80 4.14 15.02
C PHE A 170 0.00 2.84 14.98
N LEU A 171 0.17 2.02 13.93
CA LEU A 171 -0.57 0.76 13.81
C LEU A 171 -0.17 -0.25 14.88
N ILE A 172 1.10 -0.30 15.28
CA ILE A 172 1.56 -1.15 16.39
C ILE A 172 1.04 -0.60 17.73
N GLU A 173 1.07 0.72 17.94
CA GLU A 173 0.53 1.40 19.12
C GLU A 173 -0.95 1.07 19.34
N ILE A 174 -1.81 1.26 18.32
CA ILE A 174 -3.23 0.94 18.46
C ILE A 174 -3.47 -0.57 18.59
N THR A 175 -2.61 -1.42 18.01
CA THR A 175 -2.72 -2.88 18.14
C THR A 175 -2.51 -3.32 19.59
N LYS A 176 -1.49 -2.75 20.26
CA LYS A 176 -1.32 -2.92 21.71
C LYS A 176 -2.60 -2.54 22.46
N ASP A 177 -3.14 -1.36 22.16
CA ASP A 177 -4.30 -0.84 22.88
C ASP A 177 -5.60 -1.61 22.63
N ILE A 178 -5.76 -2.16 21.43
CA ILE A 178 -6.88 -3.04 21.07
C ILE A 178 -6.79 -4.37 21.83
N LEU A 179 -5.59 -4.97 21.92
CA LEU A 179 -5.40 -6.28 22.53
C LEU A 179 -5.64 -6.28 24.05
N LYS A 180 -5.35 -5.17 24.74
CA LYS A 180 -5.62 -4.99 26.18
C LYS A 180 -7.07 -4.60 26.48
N PHE A 181 -7.86 -4.21 25.47
CA PHE A 181 -9.20 -3.67 25.70
C PHE A 181 -10.19 -4.77 26.11
N LYS A 182 -10.84 -4.57 27.25
CA LYS A 182 -11.86 -5.46 27.80
C LYS A 182 -13.26 -4.89 27.57
N ASP A 183 -14.19 -5.74 27.18
CA ASP A 183 -15.61 -5.41 27.09
C ASP A 183 -16.24 -5.36 28.50
N LYS A 184 -17.51 -4.95 28.59
CA LYS A 184 -18.26 -4.79 29.84
C LYS A 184 -18.33 -6.07 30.69
N ASP A 185 -18.21 -7.24 30.08
CA ASP A 185 -18.19 -8.55 30.74
C ASP A 185 -16.79 -8.99 31.21
N GLY A 186 -15.76 -8.15 31.01
CA GLY A 186 -14.38 -8.43 31.38
C GLY A 186 -13.59 -9.28 30.38
N SER A 187 -14.23 -9.77 29.31
CA SER A 187 -13.55 -10.51 28.23
C SER A 187 -12.86 -9.56 27.24
N PHE A 188 -11.87 -10.05 26.50
CA PHE A 188 -11.18 -9.24 25.49
C PHE A 188 -12.09 -8.97 24.29
N LEU A 189 -12.34 -7.69 24.00
CA LEU A 189 -13.29 -7.31 22.95
C LEU A 189 -12.87 -7.86 21.57
N VAL A 190 -11.57 -7.88 21.28
CA VAL A 190 -11.03 -8.37 20.00
C VAL A 190 -11.43 -9.81 19.68
N GLU A 191 -11.63 -10.66 20.70
CA GLU A 191 -12.05 -12.05 20.54
C GLU A 191 -13.54 -12.20 20.19
N LYS A 192 -14.33 -11.14 20.37
CA LYS A 192 -15.77 -11.10 20.10
C LYS A 192 -16.09 -10.46 18.74
N ILE A 193 -15.14 -9.77 18.13
CA ILE A 193 -15.34 -9.08 16.84
C ILE A 193 -15.46 -10.13 15.72
N ARG A 194 -16.46 -9.99 14.86
CA ARG A 194 -16.62 -10.84 13.67
C ARG A 194 -15.42 -10.66 12.74
N ASP A 195 -14.77 -11.76 12.38
CA ASP A 195 -13.60 -11.84 11.48
C ASP A 195 -13.99 -11.69 10.00
N SER A 196 -14.63 -10.58 9.66
CA SER A 196 -15.03 -10.21 8.29
C SER A 196 -14.63 -8.75 8.03
N ALA A 197 -13.45 -8.56 7.45
CA ALA A 197 -12.86 -7.24 7.24
C ALA A 197 -13.56 -6.49 6.09
N GLY A 198 -14.11 -5.32 6.42
CA GLY A 198 -14.62 -4.39 5.41
C GLY A 198 -13.52 -3.71 4.60
N GLN A 199 -13.89 -3.16 3.44
CA GLN A 199 -13.03 -2.32 2.62
C GLN A 199 -13.85 -1.28 1.87
N LYS A 200 -13.27 -0.08 1.65
CA LYS A 200 -13.92 1.05 0.97
C LYS A 200 -13.45 1.25 -0.48
N GLY A 201 -12.69 0.29 -1.03
CA GLY A 201 -12.26 0.28 -2.44
C GLY A 201 -10.84 0.78 -2.70
N THR A 202 -10.30 1.70 -1.90
CA THR A 202 -8.99 2.33 -2.18
C THR A 202 -7.82 1.34 -2.22
N GLY A 203 -7.76 0.36 -1.31
CA GLY A 203 -6.74 -0.68 -1.34
C GLY A 203 -6.83 -1.58 -2.59
N LYS A 204 -8.06 -1.86 -3.06
CA LYS A 204 -8.31 -2.60 -4.30
C LYS A 204 -7.81 -1.83 -5.52
N TRP A 205 -8.02 -0.51 -5.57
CA TRP A 205 -7.53 0.32 -6.67
C TRP A 205 -6.00 0.30 -6.79
N THR A 206 -5.27 0.28 -5.67
CA THR A 206 -3.80 0.11 -5.70
C THR A 206 -3.39 -1.21 -6.35
N ALA A 207 -4.05 -2.32 -5.99
CA ALA A 207 -3.76 -3.62 -6.58
C ALA A 207 -4.13 -3.69 -8.07
N ILE A 208 -5.26 -3.08 -8.48
CA ILE A 208 -5.68 -3.01 -9.88
C ILE A 208 -4.71 -2.16 -10.69
N ALA A 209 -4.37 -0.96 -10.21
CA ALA A 209 -3.39 -0.11 -10.88
C ALA A 209 -2.06 -0.84 -11.05
N ALA A 210 -1.59 -1.57 -10.04
CA ALA A 210 -0.39 -2.39 -10.16
C ALA A 210 -0.48 -3.43 -11.29
N LEU A 211 -1.64 -4.08 -11.47
CA LEU A 211 -1.88 -5.03 -12.56
C LEU A 211 -1.91 -4.34 -13.94
N ASP A 212 -2.67 -3.24 -14.06
CA ASP A 212 -2.78 -2.45 -15.29
C ASP A 212 -1.40 -1.97 -15.77
N TYR A 213 -0.50 -1.74 -14.82
CA TYR A 213 0.83 -1.21 -15.05
C TYR A 213 1.96 -2.25 -15.05
N GLY A 214 1.65 -3.53 -14.86
CA GLY A 214 2.65 -4.60 -14.83
C GLY A 214 3.66 -4.47 -13.68
N VAL A 215 3.27 -3.89 -12.55
CA VAL A 215 4.14 -3.71 -11.37
C VAL A 215 3.83 -4.80 -10.32
N PRO A 216 4.81 -5.61 -9.87
CA PRO A 216 4.55 -6.69 -8.91
C PRO A 216 4.36 -6.19 -7.47
N VAL A 217 3.19 -5.60 -7.17
CA VAL A 217 2.80 -5.13 -5.84
C VAL A 217 2.04 -6.23 -5.10
N THR A 218 2.70 -7.38 -4.92
CA THR A 218 2.06 -8.64 -4.51
C THR A 218 1.50 -8.60 -3.09
N LEU A 219 2.21 -7.98 -2.15
CA LEU A 219 1.78 -7.88 -0.75
C LEU A 219 0.44 -7.16 -0.61
N ILE A 220 0.29 -6.00 -1.23
CA ILE A 220 -0.97 -5.24 -1.19
C ILE A 220 -2.08 -6.05 -1.85
N GLY A 221 -1.78 -6.76 -2.95
CA GLY A 221 -2.71 -7.71 -3.57
C GLY A 221 -3.20 -8.79 -2.60
N GLU A 222 -2.28 -9.47 -1.91
CA GLU A 222 -2.60 -10.48 -0.91
C GLU A 222 -3.37 -9.91 0.29
N SER A 223 -3.07 -8.69 0.73
CA SER A 223 -3.85 -8.02 1.78
C SER A 223 -5.29 -7.73 1.34
N VAL A 224 -5.51 -7.36 0.08
CA VAL A 224 -6.87 -7.21 -0.48
C VAL A 224 -7.58 -8.56 -0.54
N PHE A 225 -6.91 -9.61 -1.05
CA PHE A 225 -7.50 -10.95 -1.11
C PHE A 225 -7.77 -11.55 0.26
N SER A 226 -6.93 -11.27 1.27
CA SER A 226 -7.14 -11.70 2.65
C SER A 226 -8.43 -11.10 3.25
N ARG A 227 -8.75 -9.84 2.92
CA ARG A 227 -10.04 -9.24 3.29
C ARG A 227 -11.21 -9.92 2.58
N CYS A 228 -11.07 -10.19 1.28
CA CYS A 228 -12.08 -10.96 0.52
C CYS A 228 -12.32 -12.34 1.13
N LEU A 229 -11.25 -13.09 1.46
CA LEU A 229 -11.33 -14.40 2.12
C LEU A 229 -12.03 -14.31 3.48
N SER A 230 -11.74 -13.27 4.27
CA SER A 230 -12.41 -13.06 5.56
C SER A 230 -13.92 -12.86 5.40
N SER A 231 -14.37 -12.25 4.30
CA SER A 231 -15.79 -11.99 4.01
C SER A 231 -16.57 -13.28 3.69
N LEU A 232 -15.89 -14.33 3.22
CA LEU A 232 -16.45 -15.67 3.01
C LEU A 232 -16.67 -16.43 4.34
N LYS A 233 -17.19 -15.75 5.38
CA LYS A 233 -17.22 -16.27 6.76
C LYS A 233 -18.00 -17.57 6.89
N ASP A 234 -19.20 -17.62 6.31
CA ASP A 234 -20.08 -18.80 6.44
C ASP A 234 -19.52 -19.99 5.63
N GLU A 235 -18.92 -19.72 4.48
CA GLU A 235 -18.21 -20.72 3.67
C GLU A 235 -16.98 -21.26 4.41
N ARG A 236 -16.15 -20.41 5.01
CA ARG A 236 -15.02 -20.84 5.86
C ARG A 236 -15.47 -21.67 7.05
N LYS A 237 -16.60 -21.29 7.68
CA LYS A 237 -17.19 -22.06 8.78
C LYS A 237 -17.57 -23.46 8.32
N HIS A 238 -18.26 -23.58 7.19
CA HIS A 238 -18.59 -24.88 6.60
C HIS A 238 -17.32 -25.67 6.22
N ALA A 239 -16.37 -25.06 5.51
CA ALA A 239 -15.13 -25.69 5.10
C ALA A 239 -14.34 -26.25 6.30
N SER A 240 -14.35 -25.57 7.45
CA SER A 240 -13.65 -26.02 8.65
C SER A 240 -14.13 -27.36 9.23
N THR A 241 -15.35 -27.82 8.90
CA THR A 241 -15.85 -29.12 9.34
C THR A 241 -15.42 -30.27 8.42
N VAL A 242 -15.10 -29.95 7.16
CA VAL A 242 -14.79 -30.92 6.10
C VAL A 242 -13.29 -31.01 5.85
N LEU A 243 -12.61 -29.89 5.66
CA LEU A 243 -11.18 -29.82 5.33
C LEU A 243 -10.34 -30.04 6.59
N LYS A 244 -9.28 -30.85 6.48
CA LYS A 244 -8.34 -31.14 7.57
C LYS A 244 -7.02 -30.42 7.32
N GLY A 245 -6.51 -29.79 8.38
CA GLY A 245 -5.16 -29.22 8.40
C GLY A 245 -4.13 -30.20 8.98
N PRO A 246 -2.89 -29.73 9.19
CA PRO A 246 -1.85 -30.51 9.86
C PRO A 246 -2.28 -31.00 11.26
N ALA A 247 -1.80 -32.17 11.66
CA ALA A 247 -2.09 -32.73 12.99
C ALA A 247 -1.42 -31.92 14.12
N GLU A 248 -0.24 -31.36 13.86
CA GLU A 248 0.52 -30.53 14.78
C GLU A 248 0.30 -29.05 14.45
N THR A 249 -0.33 -28.32 15.36
CA THR A 249 -0.72 -26.90 15.17
C THR A 249 -0.03 -25.96 16.14
N LYS A 250 0.82 -26.50 17.03
CA LYS A 250 1.55 -25.74 18.05
C LYS A 250 3.04 -25.79 17.79
N TYR A 251 3.70 -24.66 18.00
CA TYR A 251 5.14 -24.58 17.94
C TYR A 251 5.74 -25.21 19.20
N LYS A 252 6.69 -26.15 19.03
CA LYS A 252 7.33 -26.90 20.12
C LYS A 252 8.68 -26.35 20.56
N GLY A 253 9.21 -25.34 19.87
CA GLY A 253 10.50 -24.71 20.20
C GLY A 253 10.37 -23.59 21.25
N ASP A 254 11.44 -22.81 21.40
CA ASP A 254 11.48 -21.66 22.31
C ASP A 254 10.52 -20.55 21.85
N LYS A 255 9.51 -20.25 22.68
CA LYS A 255 8.51 -19.21 22.40
C LYS A 255 9.13 -17.82 22.27
N LYS A 256 10.10 -17.46 23.12
CA LYS A 256 10.76 -16.14 23.09
C LYS A 256 11.57 -15.99 21.80
N GLN A 257 12.28 -17.05 21.41
CA GLN A 257 13.01 -17.06 20.14
C GLN A 257 12.06 -16.90 18.96
N PHE A 258 10.93 -17.61 18.96
CA PHE A 258 9.95 -17.50 17.88
C PHE A 258 9.27 -16.12 17.82
N LEU A 259 9.01 -15.49 18.97
CA LEU A 259 8.54 -14.09 19.02
C LEU A 259 9.54 -13.14 18.36
N GLU A 260 10.83 -13.32 18.61
CA GLU A 260 11.87 -12.51 17.94
C GLU A 260 11.91 -12.79 16.43
N HIS A 261 11.69 -14.04 16.01
CA HIS A 261 11.57 -14.35 14.59
C HIS A 261 10.38 -13.62 13.92
N ILE A 262 9.22 -13.58 14.60
CA ILE A 262 8.04 -12.84 14.12
C ILE A 262 8.32 -11.33 14.04
N ARG A 263 8.97 -10.77 15.07
CA ARG A 263 9.34 -9.33 15.09
C ARG A 263 10.19 -8.97 13.89
N GLN A 264 11.25 -9.74 13.62
CA GLN A 264 12.17 -9.48 12.51
C GLN A 264 11.50 -9.62 11.14
N ALA A 265 10.60 -10.60 10.97
CA ALA A 265 9.84 -10.76 9.73
C ALA A 265 8.93 -9.56 9.42
N SER A 266 8.43 -8.87 10.47
CA SER A 266 7.47 -7.76 10.35
C SER A 266 8.08 -6.44 9.87
N PHE A 267 9.42 -6.30 9.87
CA PHE A 267 10.11 -5.04 9.58
C PHE A 267 10.24 -4.67 8.09
N MET A 268 10.01 -5.59 7.15
CA MET A 268 10.75 -5.57 5.87
C MET A 268 10.03 -4.99 4.63
N LEU A 269 8.80 -4.47 4.68
CA LEU A 269 7.89 -4.64 3.52
C LEU A 269 7.22 -3.40 2.90
N LEU A 270 7.97 -2.35 2.55
CA LEU A 270 7.44 -1.25 1.72
C LEU A 270 8.15 -1.14 0.36
N ARG A 271 7.37 -1.17 -0.73
CA ARG A 271 7.83 -1.00 -2.14
C ARG A 271 7.12 0.18 -2.82
N GLU A 272 7.83 0.82 -3.74
CA GLU A 272 7.39 1.98 -4.51
C GLU A 272 6.92 1.63 -5.95
N ALA A 273 6.01 2.43 -6.51
CA ALA A 273 5.57 2.41 -7.91
C ALA A 273 5.36 3.85 -8.42
N ALA A 274 6.05 4.26 -9.49
CA ALA A 274 5.92 5.65 -9.97
C ALA A 274 6.27 5.97 -11.44
N LYS A 275 6.81 5.05 -12.24
CA LYS A 275 7.36 5.39 -13.57
C LYS A 275 6.34 5.68 -14.71
N LEU A 276 5.03 5.62 -14.48
CA LEU A 276 4.07 5.42 -15.58
C LEU A 276 3.23 6.63 -16.02
N HIS A 277 3.22 7.72 -15.24
CA HIS A 277 2.34 8.88 -15.51
C HIS A 277 3.04 10.14 -16.00
N GLY A 278 4.37 10.11 -16.16
CA GLY A 278 5.14 11.31 -16.49
C GLY A 278 5.09 12.40 -15.40
N TRP A 279 4.59 12.08 -14.20
CA TRP A 279 4.57 12.98 -13.06
C TRP A 279 5.97 13.14 -12.46
N ASN A 280 6.29 14.35 -12.05
CA ASN A 280 7.55 14.66 -11.37
C ASN A 280 7.42 14.42 -9.86
N LEU A 281 7.27 13.16 -9.46
CA LEU A 281 7.09 12.80 -8.05
C LEU A 281 8.40 12.94 -7.26
N ASN A 282 8.32 13.64 -6.12
CA ASN A 282 9.40 13.70 -5.14
C ASN A 282 9.19 12.62 -4.07
N TYR A 283 9.87 11.47 -4.18
CA TYR A 283 9.71 10.35 -3.23
C TYR A 283 10.14 10.70 -1.80
N GLY A 284 11.17 11.52 -1.63
CA GLY A 284 11.56 12.04 -0.32
C GLY A 284 10.45 12.92 0.28
N GLY A 285 9.81 13.75 -0.54
CA GLY A 285 8.64 14.56 -0.17
C GLY A 285 7.41 13.71 0.16
N ILE A 286 7.14 12.65 -0.59
CA ILE A 286 6.05 11.69 -0.31
C ILE A 286 6.30 10.98 1.02
N ALA A 287 7.52 10.49 1.26
CA ALA A 287 7.89 9.86 2.52
C ALA A 287 7.71 10.85 3.68
N LEU A 288 8.14 12.11 3.53
CA LEU A 288 7.91 13.18 4.51
C LEU A 288 6.41 13.39 4.80
N MET A 289 5.56 13.47 3.77
CA MET A 289 4.11 13.62 3.95
C MET A 289 3.49 12.47 4.74
N TRP A 290 4.09 11.27 4.70
CA TRP A 290 3.61 10.11 5.46
C TRP A 290 4.23 10.01 6.87
N ARG A 291 5.32 10.71 7.18
CA ARG A 291 5.99 10.64 8.50
C ARG A 291 5.10 11.02 9.68
N GLY A 292 4.10 11.87 9.46
CA GLY A 292 3.17 12.33 10.50
C GLY A 292 1.76 12.55 9.96
N GLY A 293 0.78 12.59 10.87
CA GLY A 293 -0.62 12.86 10.56
C GLY A 293 -1.38 11.75 9.84
N CYS A 294 -0.71 10.84 9.12
CA CYS A 294 -1.35 9.73 8.42
C CYS A 294 -1.44 8.45 9.27
N ILE A 295 -2.12 7.41 8.76
CA ILE A 295 -2.29 6.13 9.48
C ILE A 295 -1.00 5.31 9.51
N ILE A 296 -0.24 5.31 8.42
CA ILE A 296 1.01 4.53 8.29
C ILE A 296 2.23 5.23 8.91
N ARG A 297 2.01 6.28 9.70
CA ARG A 297 3.09 7.06 10.32
C ARG A 297 3.95 6.18 11.23
N SER A 298 5.26 6.28 11.04
CA SER A 298 6.25 5.44 11.72
C SER A 298 7.64 6.06 11.62
N VAL A 299 8.54 5.63 12.51
CA VAL A 299 9.97 5.98 12.42
C VAL A 299 10.60 5.45 11.11
N PHE A 300 10.05 4.36 10.57
CA PHE A 300 10.48 3.73 9.32
C PHE A 300 10.46 4.68 8.12
N LEU A 301 9.47 5.57 8.05
CA LEU A 301 9.34 6.54 6.95
C LEU A 301 10.48 7.57 6.93
N GLY A 302 11.11 7.84 8.08
CA GLY A 302 12.33 8.66 8.14
C GLY A 302 13.51 8.00 7.42
N ASN A 303 13.62 6.67 7.48
CA ASN A 303 14.65 5.91 6.78
C ASN A 303 14.39 5.91 5.26
N ILE A 304 13.13 5.81 4.83
CA ILE A 304 12.76 5.92 3.40
C ILE A 304 13.15 7.31 2.87
N LYS A 305 12.78 8.38 3.59
CA LYS A 305 13.16 9.75 3.23
C LYS A 305 14.68 9.84 3.09
N SER A 306 15.42 9.35 4.08
CA SER A 306 16.88 9.38 4.08
C SER A 306 17.50 8.63 2.89
N ALA A 307 16.91 7.52 2.45
CA ALA A 307 17.38 6.77 1.27
C ALA A 307 17.18 7.58 -0.02
N PHE A 308 16.04 8.24 -0.19
CA PHE A 308 15.78 9.08 -1.37
C PHE A 308 16.50 10.43 -1.32
N ASP A 309 16.76 10.99 -0.14
CA ASP A 309 17.62 12.18 0.01
C ASP A 309 19.05 11.87 -0.47
N LYS A 310 19.57 10.66 -0.16
CA LYS A 310 20.89 10.19 -0.62
C LYS A 310 20.90 9.88 -2.11
N ASN A 311 19.88 9.20 -2.62
CA ASN A 311 19.75 8.85 -4.02
C ASN A 311 18.30 9.03 -4.52
N PRO A 312 17.97 10.20 -5.10
CA PRO A 312 16.63 10.46 -5.61
C PRO A 312 16.23 9.55 -6.79
N LYS A 313 17.19 8.87 -7.42
CA LYS A 313 16.98 7.95 -8.56
C LYS A 313 17.10 6.49 -8.15
N LEU A 314 16.99 6.18 -6.86
CA LEU A 314 17.04 4.82 -6.35
C LEU A 314 15.96 3.97 -7.02
N ALA A 315 16.37 2.89 -7.70
CA ALA A 315 15.43 2.06 -8.46
C ALA A 315 14.52 1.22 -7.56
N ASN A 316 15.01 0.85 -6.37
CA ASN A 316 14.29 0.05 -5.38
C ASN A 316 14.91 0.28 -3.99
N LEU A 317 14.08 0.43 -2.96
CA LEU A 317 14.52 0.61 -1.57
C LEU A 317 15.44 -0.51 -1.07
N LEU A 318 15.28 -1.74 -1.55
CA LEU A 318 16.14 -2.88 -1.19
C LEU A 318 17.61 -2.71 -1.61
N LEU A 319 17.92 -1.72 -2.46
CA LEU A 319 19.28 -1.42 -2.91
C LEU A 319 19.97 -0.34 -2.06
N ASP A 320 19.23 0.35 -1.18
CA ASP A 320 19.85 1.24 -0.20
C ASP A 320 20.47 0.42 0.95
N ASN A 321 21.60 0.91 1.48
CA ASN A 321 22.38 0.19 2.49
C ASN A 321 21.56 -0.14 3.75
N PHE A 322 20.74 0.78 4.25
CA PHE A 322 19.98 0.55 5.48
C PHE A 322 19.00 -0.61 5.30
N PHE A 323 18.22 -0.60 4.22
CA PHE A 323 17.23 -1.64 3.94
C PHE A 323 17.89 -2.96 3.56
N ARG A 324 18.95 -2.93 2.75
CA ARG A 324 19.72 -4.14 2.41
C ARG A 324 20.23 -4.82 3.68
N ASP A 325 20.88 -4.08 4.56
CA ASP A 325 21.51 -4.64 5.75
C ASP A 325 20.44 -5.13 6.75
N ALA A 326 19.31 -4.42 6.87
CA ALA A 326 18.16 -4.90 7.64
C ALA A 326 17.60 -6.23 7.10
N VAL A 327 17.39 -6.32 5.79
CA VAL A 327 16.89 -7.54 5.12
C VAL A 327 17.86 -8.70 5.33
N GLN A 328 19.17 -8.45 5.21
CA GLN A 328 20.20 -9.46 5.43
C GLN A 328 20.19 -9.99 6.88
N ARG A 329 19.97 -9.12 7.87
CA ARG A 329 19.83 -9.53 9.28
C ARG A 329 18.55 -10.35 9.52
N CYS A 330 17.43 -9.94 8.93
CA CYS A 330 16.10 -10.48 9.26
C CYS A 330 15.69 -11.70 8.42
N GLN A 331 16.30 -11.95 7.25
CA GLN A 331 15.82 -12.98 6.32
C GLN A 331 15.81 -14.40 6.90
N ALA A 332 16.71 -14.74 7.82
CA ALA A 332 16.72 -16.07 8.46
C ALA A 332 15.46 -16.27 9.32
N SER A 333 15.18 -15.30 10.19
CA SER A 333 13.96 -15.24 11.00
C SER A 333 12.70 -15.26 10.14
N TRP A 334 12.70 -14.49 9.05
CA TRP A 334 11.59 -14.43 8.13
C TRP A 334 11.28 -15.78 7.47
N ARG A 335 12.31 -16.49 6.99
CA ARG A 335 12.18 -17.85 6.46
C ARG A 335 11.64 -18.81 7.51
N THR A 336 12.13 -18.72 8.75
CA THR A 336 11.61 -19.53 9.86
C THR A 336 10.13 -19.28 10.09
N VAL A 337 9.67 -18.03 10.06
CA VAL A 337 8.25 -17.67 10.24
C VAL A 337 7.40 -18.25 9.11
N VAL A 338 7.78 -18.06 7.85
CA VAL A 338 7.04 -18.57 6.70
C VAL A 338 6.98 -20.10 6.72
N ALA A 339 8.11 -20.77 6.95
CA ALA A 339 8.17 -22.23 7.02
C ALA A 339 7.33 -22.78 8.19
N THR A 340 7.43 -22.17 9.36
CA THR A 340 6.66 -22.59 10.55
C THR A 340 5.17 -22.37 10.34
N GLY A 341 4.77 -21.22 9.78
CA GLY A 341 3.37 -20.95 9.44
C GLY A 341 2.78 -22.02 8.53
N ALA A 342 3.50 -22.36 7.46
CA ALA A 342 3.10 -23.42 6.54
C ALA A 342 3.00 -24.80 7.21
N GLN A 343 4.00 -25.19 8.03
CA GLN A 343 4.01 -26.46 8.74
C GLN A 343 2.86 -26.61 9.75
N LEU A 344 2.50 -25.52 10.44
CA LEU A 344 1.45 -25.50 11.45
C LEU A 344 0.05 -25.23 10.87
N GLY A 345 -0.05 -24.97 9.56
CA GLY A 345 -1.32 -24.63 8.91
C GLY A 345 -1.86 -23.25 9.29
N ILE A 346 -0.97 -22.30 9.63
CA ILE A 346 -1.32 -20.92 9.96
C ILE A 346 -1.10 -20.07 8.70
N PRO A 347 -2.17 -19.46 8.12
CA PRO A 347 -2.06 -18.68 6.90
C PRO A 347 -1.23 -17.41 7.13
N THR A 348 -0.18 -17.24 6.32
CA THR A 348 0.71 -16.08 6.31
C THR A 348 0.90 -15.50 4.90
N PRO A 349 -0.19 -15.12 4.19
CA PRO A 349 -0.12 -14.72 2.80
C PRO A 349 0.80 -13.51 2.57
N ALA A 350 0.76 -12.48 3.44
CA ALA A 350 1.59 -11.30 3.31
C ALA A 350 3.07 -11.61 3.60
N PHE A 351 3.40 -12.36 4.67
CA PHE A 351 4.79 -12.77 4.90
C PHE A 351 5.33 -13.67 3.77
N SER A 352 4.51 -14.57 3.25
CA SER A 352 4.90 -15.55 2.23
C SER A 352 5.14 -14.89 0.87
N THR A 353 4.20 -14.07 0.40
CA THR A 353 4.34 -13.38 -0.91
C THR A 353 5.50 -12.40 -0.92
N ALA A 354 5.76 -11.79 0.23
CA ALA A 354 6.87 -10.89 0.37
C ALA A 354 8.22 -11.62 0.32
N LEU A 355 8.33 -12.82 0.92
CA LEU A 355 9.54 -13.64 0.84
C LEU A 355 9.77 -14.13 -0.59
N ALA A 356 8.70 -14.56 -1.24
CA ALA A 356 8.72 -14.95 -2.65
C ALA A 356 9.17 -13.79 -3.55
N PHE A 357 8.68 -12.57 -3.31
CA PHE A 357 9.14 -11.39 -4.04
C PHE A 357 10.63 -11.11 -3.79
N TYR A 358 11.10 -11.15 -2.54
CA TYR A 358 12.51 -10.93 -2.23
C TYR A 358 13.42 -11.93 -2.94
N ASP A 359 13.11 -13.23 -2.84
CA ASP A 359 13.87 -14.29 -3.51
C ASP A 359 13.78 -14.18 -5.04
N GLY A 360 12.63 -13.80 -5.57
CA GLY A 360 12.45 -13.57 -7.00
C GLY A 360 13.27 -12.36 -7.50
N TYR A 361 13.23 -11.25 -6.78
CA TYR A 361 13.89 -9.99 -7.16
C TYR A 361 15.41 -10.08 -7.12
N ARG A 362 15.99 -10.86 -6.20
CA ARG A 362 17.44 -11.04 -6.09
C ARG A 362 18.01 -12.13 -7.03
N SER A 363 17.16 -12.82 -7.78
CA SER A 363 17.58 -13.90 -8.67
C SER A 363 17.89 -13.34 -10.05
N GLU A 364 19.14 -13.50 -10.51
CA GLU A 364 19.54 -13.11 -11.87
C GLU A 364 18.76 -13.88 -12.94
N HIS A 365 18.48 -15.16 -12.67
CA HIS A 365 17.70 -16.02 -13.55
C HIS A 365 16.47 -16.55 -12.83
N LEU A 366 15.31 -16.31 -13.43
CA LEU A 366 14.02 -16.84 -13.00
C LEU A 366 13.53 -17.92 -13.97
N PRO A 367 12.64 -18.83 -13.55
CA PRO A 367 12.07 -19.87 -14.41
C PRO A 367 11.13 -19.33 -15.52
N ALA A 368 11.06 -18.01 -15.72
CA ALA A 368 10.27 -17.37 -16.77
C ALA A 368 10.73 -17.74 -18.19
N ASN A 369 11.96 -18.24 -18.35
CA ASN A 369 12.41 -18.84 -19.61
C ASN A 369 11.54 -20.03 -20.04
N LEU A 370 11.06 -20.86 -19.10
CA LEU A 370 10.14 -21.95 -19.42
C LEU A 370 8.76 -21.44 -19.83
N ILE A 371 8.27 -20.35 -19.20
CA ILE A 371 7.02 -19.69 -19.62
C ILE A 371 7.16 -19.19 -21.07
N GLN A 372 8.29 -18.57 -21.43
CA GLN A 372 8.56 -18.13 -22.80
C GLN A 372 8.57 -19.32 -23.77
N ALA A 373 9.28 -20.41 -23.43
CA ALA A 373 9.31 -21.62 -24.25
C ALA A 373 7.92 -22.25 -24.42
N GLN A 374 7.11 -22.32 -23.36
CA GLN A 374 5.73 -22.82 -23.43
C GLN A 374 4.87 -21.97 -24.36
N ARG A 375 4.91 -20.63 -24.20
CA ARG A 375 4.16 -19.69 -25.05
C ARG A 375 4.55 -19.80 -26.51
N ASP A 376 5.84 -19.94 -26.79
CA ASP A 376 6.32 -20.13 -28.15
C ASP A 376 5.91 -21.50 -28.71
N TYR A 377 5.94 -22.55 -27.89
CA TYR A 377 5.54 -23.91 -28.25
C TYR A 377 4.09 -23.99 -28.72
N PHE A 378 3.12 -23.53 -27.91
CA PHE A 378 1.71 -23.71 -28.24
C PHE A 378 1.13 -22.58 -29.10
N GLY A 379 1.76 -21.40 -29.10
CA GLY A 379 1.17 -20.18 -29.64
C GLY A 379 2.07 -19.37 -30.56
N ALA A 380 3.29 -19.86 -30.86
CA ALA A 380 4.27 -19.16 -31.69
C ALA A 380 4.51 -17.71 -31.27
N HIS A 381 4.47 -17.45 -29.95
CA HIS A 381 4.55 -16.13 -29.35
C HIS A 381 5.95 -15.51 -29.36
N THR A 382 6.95 -16.22 -29.89
CA THR A 382 8.36 -15.83 -29.92
C THR A 382 8.97 -15.64 -28.53
N TYR A 383 10.31 -15.59 -28.46
CA TYR A 383 11.07 -15.30 -27.26
C TYR A 383 12.42 -14.67 -27.61
N GLU A 384 13.11 -14.11 -26.62
CA GLU A 384 14.47 -13.55 -26.78
C GLU A 384 15.52 -14.51 -26.21
N LEU A 385 16.72 -14.50 -26.78
CA LEU A 385 17.89 -15.21 -26.25
C LEU A 385 18.70 -14.31 -25.31
N LEU A 386 19.36 -14.90 -24.31
CA LEU A 386 20.17 -14.16 -23.33
C LEU A 386 21.32 -13.38 -23.96
N ASP A 387 21.94 -13.92 -25.00
CA ASP A 387 23.07 -13.31 -25.72
C ASP A 387 22.64 -12.33 -26.82
N SER A 388 21.34 -12.24 -27.10
CA SER A 388 20.77 -11.42 -28.18
C SER A 388 19.47 -10.68 -27.78
N PRO A 389 19.46 -9.87 -26.72
CA PRO A 389 18.27 -9.09 -26.34
C PRO A 389 17.80 -8.16 -27.48
N GLY A 390 16.49 -7.99 -27.62
CA GLY A 390 15.82 -7.24 -28.68
C GLY A 390 15.54 -8.05 -29.95
N LYS A 391 16.08 -9.28 -30.07
CA LYS A 391 15.82 -10.17 -31.20
C LYS A 391 14.90 -11.31 -30.79
N TYR A 392 13.72 -11.34 -31.40
CA TYR A 392 12.70 -12.37 -31.17
C TYR A 392 12.88 -13.54 -32.12
N VAL A 393 12.86 -14.75 -31.56
CA VAL A 393 13.01 -16.01 -32.26
C VAL A 393 11.77 -16.86 -32.01
N HIS A 394 11.32 -17.57 -33.05
CA HIS A 394 10.35 -18.65 -32.94
C HIS A 394 11.07 -19.98 -33.21
N THR A 395 10.82 -20.99 -32.37
CA THR A 395 11.33 -22.34 -32.59
C THR A 395 10.20 -23.25 -33.05
N ASN A 396 10.45 -24.05 -34.10
CA ASN A 396 9.55 -25.14 -34.46
C ASN A 396 9.76 -26.32 -33.49
N TRP A 397 9.06 -26.27 -32.35
CA TRP A 397 9.22 -27.26 -31.29
C TRP A 397 8.69 -28.66 -31.63
N THR A 398 7.74 -28.76 -32.56
CA THR A 398 7.05 -30.02 -32.89
C THR A 398 7.64 -30.73 -34.11
N GLY A 399 8.54 -30.07 -34.85
CA GLY A 399 9.05 -30.54 -36.14
C GLY A 399 8.03 -30.50 -37.28
N HIS A 400 6.77 -30.12 -36.99
CA HIS A 400 5.66 -30.07 -37.96
C HIS A 400 4.93 -28.72 -37.96
N GLY A 401 5.27 -27.81 -37.03
CA GLY A 401 4.82 -26.42 -37.06
C GLY A 401 5.55 -25.66 -38.18
N GLY A 402 4.85 -24.77 -38.87
CA GLY A 402 5.49 -23.89 -39.86
C GLY A 402 6.40 -22.83 -39.20
N ASN A 403 7.17 -22.08 -40.00
CA ASN A 403 7.98 -20.94 -39.53
C ASN A 403 7.15 -19.67 -39.26
N VAL A 404 5.85 -19.82 -39.00
CA VAL A 404 4.92 -18.69 -38.87
C VAL A 404 4.78 -18.35 -37.39
N SER A 405 5.29 -17.18 -37.01
CA SER A 405 5.12 -16.64 -35.65
C SER A 405 3.87 -15.77 -35.55
N ALA A 406 3.25 -15.73 -34.37
CA ALA A 406 2.26 -14.71 -34.07
C ALA A 406 2.95 -13.34 -34.10
N SER A 407 2.38 -12.36 -34.80
CA SER A 407 2.86 -10.97 -34.73
C SER A 407 2.79 -10.51 -33.27
N THR A 408 3.86 -9.94 -32.74
CA THR A 408 3.91 -9.39 -31.38
C THR A 408 2.82 -8.33 -31.22
N TYR A 409 1.82 -8.62 -30.39
CA TYR A 409 0.90 -7.61 -29.90
C TYR A 409 1.70 -6.72 -28.93
N GLN A 410 2.03 -5.49 -29.36
CA GLN A 410 2.45 -4.45 -28.43
C GLN A 410 1.19 -3.99 -27.70
N ALA A 411 1.00 -4.46 -26.47
CA ALA A 411 -0.06 -4.01 -25.56
C ALA A 411 0.43 -2.81 -24.73
#